data_AF-A0A1J5EMB1-F1
#
_entry.id   AF-A0A1J5EMB1-F1
#
_cell.length_a   1.000
_cell.length_b   1.000
_cell.length_c   1.000
_cell.angle_alpha   90.00
_cell.angle_beta   90.00
_cell.angle_gamma   90.00
#
_symmetry.space_group_name_H-M   'P 1'
#
loop_
_entity.id
_entity.type
_entity.pdbx_description
1 polymer ?
#
loop_
_entity_poly.entity_id
_entity_poly.type
_entity_poly.pdbx_seq_one_letter_code
_entity_poly.pdbx_strand_id
1 'polypeptide(L)'
;MLERVYERACICHQLGNAGLIALGLVQADKAPQAVCPGPNIAYFNREYSLEEMIDHIYGRSASLVSKDRPHMFAQEMRIYTNWYKEEVERFDGNSDYGKWLDTAAANLYESMDYCLKIAEEKPYPDENLASIVTAVNAYRPQIEAARAELSMKLVAVA
;
A
#
# COMPACT_ATOMS: atom_id res chain seq x y z
N MET A 1 -12.63 -21.72 16.77
CA MET A 1 -11.43 -20.88 16.55
C MET A 1 -11.66 -19.86 15.44
N LEU A 2 -12.20 -20.26 14.28
CA LEU A 2 -12.56 -19.35 13.18
C LEU A 2 -13.61 -18.28 13.54
N GLU A 3 -14.59 -18.59 14.39
CA GLU A 3 -15.63 -17.63 14.80
C GLU A 3 -15.08 -16.35 15.46
N ARG A 4 -13.97 -16.44 16.20
CA ARG A 4 -13.32 -15.28 16.82
C ARG A 4 -12.69 -14.31 15.81
N VAL A 5 -12.40 -14.79 14.60
CA VAL A 5 -11.85 -13.95 13.50
C VAL A 5 -12.95 -13.12 12.84
N TYR A 6 -14.19 -13.63 12.83
CA TYR A 6 -15.36 -12.95 12.28
C TYR A 6 -16.14 -12.14 13.33
N GLU A 7 -15.73 -12.23 14.60
CA GLU A 7 -16.37 -11.50 15.68
C GLU A 7 -16.23 -10.00 15.45
N ARG A 8 -17.34 -9.26 15.61
CA ARG A 8 -17.36 -7.83 15.35
C ARG A 8 -16.48 -7.11 16.35
N ALA A 9 -15.39 -6.54 15.88
CA ALA A 9 -14.52 -5.66 16.66
C ALA A 9 -14.74 -4.19 16.26
N CYS A 10 -14.90 -3.31 17.26
CA CYS A 10 -14.90 -1.88 17.01
C CYS A 10 -13.47 -1.35 17.02
N ILE A 11 -12.97 -0.94 15.84
CA ILE A 11 -11.61 -0.38 15.71
C ILE A 11 -11.41 0.86 16.59
N CYS A 12 -12.44 1.70 16.76
CA CYS A 12 -12.37 2.89 17.61
C CYS A 12 -12.12 2.54 19.09
N HIS A 13 -12.76 1.46 19.57
CA HIS A 13 -12.57 0.99 20.95
C HIS A 13 -11.16 0.44 21.14
N GLN A 14 -10.70 -0.40 20.22
CA GLN A 14 -9.40 -1.05 20.31
C GLN A 14 -8.22 -0.09 20.09
N LEU A 15 -8.39 0.96 19.27
CA LEU A 15 -7.40 2.04 19.14
C LEU A 15 -7.29 2.88 20.42
N GLY A 16 -8.41 3.12 21.12
CA GLY A 16 -8.42 3.89 22.37
C GLY A 16 -7.86 3.14 23.59
N ASN A 17 -7.85 1.80 23.55
CA ASN A 17 -7.43 0.97 24.67
C ASN A 17 -6.00 1.22 25.14
N ALA A 18 -5.08 1.55 24.22
CA ALA A 18 -3.70 1.88 24.58
C ALA A 18 -3.63 3.06 25.58
N GLY A 19 -4.47 4.08 25.40
CA GLY A 19 -4.56 5.22 26.32
C GLY A 19 -5.15 4.82 27.68
N LEU A 20 -6.21 4.02 27.70
CA LEU A 20 -6.85 3.57 28.93
C LEU A 20 -5.91 2.70 29.80
N ILE A 21 -5.12 1.85 29.17
CA ILE A 21 -4.12 1.02 29.83
C ILE A 21 -3.01 1.91 30.41
N ALA A 22 -2.49 2.86 29.63
CA ALA A 22 -1.44 3.78 30.07
C ALA A 22 -1.87 4.64 31.27
N LEU A 23 -3.16 4.98 31.35
CA LEU A 23 -3.76 5.72 32.47
C LEU A 23 -4.14 4.83 33.67
N GLY A 24 -3.97 3.51 33.58
CA GLY A 24 -4.33 2.57 34.65
C GLY A 24 -5.84 2.38 34.83
N LEU A 25 -6.66 2.78 33.85
CA LEU A 25 -8.11 2.69 33.91
C LEU A 25 -8.63 1.30 33.54
N VAL A 26 -7.87 0.55 32.73
CA VAL A 26 -8.21 -0.82 32.31
C VAL A 26 -6.95 -1.68 32.30
N GLN A 27 -7.10 -2.98 32.63
CA GLN A 27 -6.01 -3.96 32.55
C GLN A 27 -5.78 -4.40 31.10
N ALA A 28 -4.51 -4.55 30.71
CA ALA A 28 -4.12 -4.86 29.33
C ALA A 28 -4.68 -6.20 28.80
N ASP A 29 -4.85 -7.19 29.67
CA ASP A 29 -5.43 -8.50 29.36
C ASP A 29 -6.91 -8.42 28.95
N LYS A 30 -7.61 -7.35 29.35
CA LYS A 30 -9.04 -7.11 29.09
C LYS A 30 -9.29 -6.05 28.01
N ALA A 31 -8.24 -5.42 27.49
CA ALA A 31 -8.33 -4.29 26.57
C ALA A 31 -7.45 -4.54 25.34
N PRO A 32 -7.90 -5.39 24.38
CA PRO A 32 -7.12 -5.67 23.18
C PRO A 32 -6.85 -4.40 22.39
N GLN A 33 -5.58 -4.21 22.01
CA GLN A 33 -5.13 -3.05 21.25
C GLN A 33 -5.05 -3.43 19.77
N ALA A 34 -5.69 -2.66 18.90
CA ALA A 34 -5.59 -2.83 17.45
C ALA A 34 -4.79 -1.68 16.87
N VAL A 35 -3.46 -1.78 16.98
CA VAL A 35 -2.54 -0.83 16.37
C VAL A 35 -1.77 -1.55 15.28
N CYS A 36 -2.17 -1.34 14.02
CA CYS A 36 -1.37 -1.74 12.87
C CYS A 36 -0.83 -0.47 12.23
N PRO A 37 0.47 -0.16 12.36
CA PRO A 37 1.03 0.97 11.66
C PRO A 37 1.04 0.66 10.16
N GLY A 38 0.49 1.57 9.36
CA GLY A 38 0.62 1.48 7.91
C GLY A 38 2.07 1.61 7.47
N PRO A 39 2.41 1.20 6.23
CA PRO A 39 3.79 1.24 5.72
C PRO A 39 4.39 2.65 5.70
N ASN A 40 3.56 3.69 5.72
CA ASN A 40 3.99 5.09 5.81
C ASN A 40 4.69 5.43 7.14
N ILE A 41 4.56 4.61 8.20
CA ILE A 41 5.27 4.86 9.46
C ILE A 41 6.78 4.89 9.26
N ALA A 42 7.30 4.21 8.23
CA ALA A 42 8.72 4.15 7.91
C ALA A 42 9.37 5.53 7.67
N TYR A 43 8.57 6.56 7.40
CA TYR A 43 9.05 7.93 7.18
C TYR A 43 9.01 8.83 8.42
N PHE A 44 8.54 8.31 9.55
CA PHE A 44 8.58 8.94 10.86
C PHE A 44 9.73 8.31 11.66
N ASN A 45 10.69 9.12 12.12
CA ASN A 45 11.98 8.61 12.60
C ASN A 45 12.30 8.97 14.07
N ARG A 46 11.35 9.56 14.78
CA ARG A 46 11.47 9.89 16.20
C ARG A 46 10.10 9.83 16.87
N GLU A 47 10.06 10.10 18.16
CA GLU A 47 8.82 10.40 18.86
C GLU A 47 8.37 11.83 18.51
N TYR A 48 7.06 11.99 18.32
CA TYR A 48 6.44 13.27 18.00
C TYR A 48 5.34 13.57 19.02
N SER A 49 5.21 14.84 19.39
CA SER A 49 4.10 15.27 20.21
C SER A 49 2.77 15.18 19.44
N LEU A 50 1.66 15.13 20.17
CA LEU A 50 0.33 15.19 19.55
C LEU A 50 0.15 16.49 18.74
N GLU A 51 0.68 17.60 19.24
CA GLU A 51 0.64 18.90 18.55
C GLU A 51 1.39 18.84 17.21
N GLU A 52 2.60 18.29 17.19
CA GLU A 52 3.38 18.11 15.96
C GLU A 52 2.61 17.27 14.92
N MET A 53 2.02 16.15 15.35
CA MET A 53 1.25 15.27 14.47
C MET A 53 -0.02 15.95 13.92
N ILE A 54 -0.74 16.71 14.76
CA ILE A 54 -1.92 17.45 14.33
C ILE A 54 -1.50 18.55 13.32
N ASP A 55 -0.43 19.29 13.61
CA ASP A 55 0.08 20.32 12.71
C ASP A 55 0.53 19.73 11.37
N HIS A 56 1.13 18.54 11.37
CA HIS A 56 1.45 17.81 10.15
C HIS A 56 0.21 17.43 9.34
N ILE A 57 -0.82 16.87 9.98
CA ILE A 57 -2.06 16.44 9.32
C ILE A 57 -2.79 17.62 8.66
N TYR A 58 -2.80 18.78 9.32
CA TYR A 58 -3.49 19.99 8.84
C TYR A 58 -2.58 20.95 8.07
N GLY A 59 -1.31 20.61 7.84
CA GLY A 59 -0.35 21.44 7.11
C GLY A 59 -0.04 22.79 7.80
N ARG A 60 -0.11 22.84 9.13
CA ARG A 60 0.18 24.06 9.92
C ARG A 60 1.66 24.25 10.21
N SER A 61 2.45 23.19 10.07
CA SER A 61 3.90 23.18 10.22
C SER A 61 4.59 22.66 8.95
N ALA A 62 5.91 22.73 8.92
CA ALA A 62 6.69 21.95 7.95
C ALA A 62 6.38 20.45 8.08
N SER A 63 6.49 19.72 6.97
CA SER A 63 6.29 18.27 6.95
C SER A 63 7.24 17.55 7.92
N LEU A 64 6.69 16.60 8.69
CA LEU A 64 7.46 15.78 9.64
C LEU A 64 8.19 14.61 8.96
N VAL A 65 7.82 14.30 7.72
CA VAL A 65 8.34 13.16 6.96
C VAL A 65 9.40 13.62 5.95
N SER A 66 10.35 12.74 5.63
CA SER A 66 11.38 13.04 4.63
C SER A 66 10.75 13.38 3.27
N LYS A 67 11.40 14.31 2.54
CA LYS A 67 11.08 14.60 1.12
C LYS A 67 11.33 13.40 0.21
N ASP A 68 12.12 12.43 0.65
CA ASP A 68 12.35 11.17 -0.06
C ASP A 68 11.15 10.22 0.02
N ARG A 69 10.14 10.54 0.83
CA ARG A 69 8.89 9.77 0.87
C ARG A 69 8.29 9.74 -0.54
N PRO A 70 8.07 8.56 -1.13
CA PRO A 70 7.47 8.45 -2.45
C PRO A 70 6.00 8.83 -2.37
N HIS A 71 5.47 9.24 -3.51
CA HIS A 71 4.05 9.45 -3.71
C HIS A 71 3.28 8.15 -3.44
N MET A 72 2.03 8.25 -2.95
CA MET A 72 1.23 7.06 -2.65
C MET A 72 1.11 6.11 -3.85
N PHE A 73 0.90 6.64 -5.06
CA PHE A 73 0.82 5.82 -6.27
C PHE A 73 2.12 5.08 -6.59
N ALA A 74 3.29 5.69 -6.38
CA ALA A 74 4.56 5.00 -6.55
C ALA A 74 4.68 3.80 -5.61
N GLN A 75 4.13 3.91 -4.40
CA GLN A 75 4.17 2.83 -3.42
C GLN A 75 3.13 1.73 -3.69
N GLU A 76 1.93 2.10 -4.15
CA GLU A 76 0.92 1.15 -4.62
C GLU A 76 1.43 0.35 -5.83
N MET A 77 2.13 0.98 -6.78
CA MET A 77 2.72 0.27 -7.92
C MET A 77 3.62 -0.88 -7.47
N ARG A 78 4.48 -0.66 -6.47
CA ARG A 78 5.32 -1.73 -5.90
C ARG A 78 4.47 -2.88 -5.34
N ILE A 79 3.44 -2.56 -4.58
CA ILE A 79 2.56 -3.54 -3.93
C ILE A 79 1.86 -4.38 -4.99
N TYR A 80 1.23 -3.74 -5.97
CA TYR A 80 0.51 -4.45 -7.04
C TYR A 80 1.43 -5.19 -8.01
N THR A 81 2.63 -4.68 -8.29
CA THR A 81 3.62 -5.41 -9.08
C THR A 81 4.06 -6.69 -8.38
N ASN A 82 4.34 -6.63 -7.07
CA ASN A 82 4.69 -7.83 -6.31
C ASN A 82 3.53 -8.83 -6.28
N TRP A 83 2.33 -8.36 -5.97
CA TRP A 83 1.12 -9.19 -6.00
C TRP A 83 0.92 -9.85 -7.38
N TYR A 84 1.01 -9.09 -8.46
CA TYR A 84 0.82 -9.64 -9.81
C TYR A 84 1.84 -10.74 -10.15
N LYS A 85 3.11 -10.52 -9.79
CA LYS A 85 4.17 -11.53 -9.96
C LYS A 85 3.86 -12.80 -9.18
N GLU A 86 3.48 -12.67 -7.91
CA GLU A 86 3.10 -13.82 -7.08
C GLU A 86 1.91 -14.60 -7.65
N GLU A 87 0.91 -13.90 -8.22
CA GLU A 87 -0.24 -14.55 -8.85
C GLU A 87 0.13 -15.27 -10.15
N VAL A 88 1.03 -14.70 -10.97
CA VAL A 88 1.59 -15.37 -12.16
C VAL A 88 2.43 -16.59 -11.78
N GLU A 89 3.17 -16.53 -10.68
CA GLU A 89 3.91 -17.69 -10.15
C GLU A 89 2.96 -18.81 -9.68
N ARG A 90 1.84 -18.44 -9.04
CA ARG A 90 0.80 -19.36 -8.57
C ARG A 90 -0.12 -19.89 -9.66
N PHE A 91 -0.03 -19.36 -10.87
CA PHE A 91 -0.85 -19.78 -12.00
C PHE A 91 -0.76 -21.30 -12.22
N ASP A 92 -1.91 -21.97 -12.23
CA ASP A 92 -2.05 -23.43 -12.23
C ASP A 92 -2.42 -24.02 -13.60
N GLY A 93 -2.51 -23.20 -14.65
CA GLY A 93 -2.93 -23.61 -15.99
C GLY A 93 -4.41 -23.36 -16.28
N ASN A 94 -5.21 -22.87 -15.32
CA ASN A 94 -6.61 -22.53 -15.56
C ASN A 94 -6.76 -21.36 -16.54
N SER A 95 -7.33 -21.62 -17.72
CA SER A 95 -7.41 -20.62 -18.80
C SER A 95 -8.22 -19.36 -18.46
N ASP A 96 -9.27 -19.48 -17.65
CA ASP A 96 -10.08 -18.32 -17.25
C ASP A 96 -9.35 -17.46 -16.22
N TYR A 97 -8.63 -18.08 -15.29
CA TYR A 97 -7.76 -17.36 -14.37
C TYR A 97 -6.60 -16.67 -15.13
N GLY A 98 -6.05 -17.31 -16.16
CA GLY A 98 -5.03 -16.70 -17.02
C GLY A 98 -5.54 -15.47 -17.78
N LYS A 99 -6.76 -15.51 -18.34
CA LYS A 99 -7.40 -14.33 -18.96
C LYS A 99 -7.64 -13.21 -17.95
N TRP A 100 -8.02 -13.57 -16.73
CA TRP A 100 -8.18 -12.60 -15.66
C TRP A 100 -6.86 -11.92 -15.28
N LEU A 101 -5.77 -12.68 -15.17
CA LEU A 101 -4.43 -12.13 -14.96
C LEU A 101 -3.97 -11.25 -16.14
N ASP A 102 -4.30 -11.62 -17.38
CA ASP A 102 -4.00 -10.78 -18.55
C ASP A 102 -4.75 -9.43 -18.48
N THR A 103 -6.02 -9.47 -18.07
CA THR A 103 -6.82 -8.27 -17.82
C THR A 103 -6.25 -7.43 -16.68
N ALA A 104 -5.81 -8.09 -15.59
CA ALA A 104 -5.18 -7.40 -14.47
C ALA A 104 -3.91 -6.65 -14.90
N ALA A 105 -3.06 -7.25 -15.75
CA ALA A 105 -1.89 -6.56 -16.29
C ALA A 105 -2.27 -5.34 -17.14
N ALA A 106 -3.29 -5.47 -18.01
CA ALA A 106 -3.78 -4.36 -18.82
C ALA A 106 -4.23 -3.17 -17.94
N ASN A 107 -4.99 -3.46 -16.87
CA ASN A 107 -5.44 -2.45 -15.92
C ASN A 107 -4.28 -1.79 -15.17
N LEU A 108 -3.22 -2.54 -14.84
CA LEU A 108 -2.02 -2.00 -14.19
C LEU A 108 -1.27 -1.04 -15.13
N TYR A 109 -1.15 -1.38 -16.42
CA TYR A 109 -0.57 -0.46 -17.41
C TYR A 109 -1.39 0.82 -17.52
N GLU A 110 -2.71 0.71 -17.68
CA GLU A 110 -3.59 1.87 -17.76
C GLU A 110 -3.48 2.75 -16.50
N SER A 111 -3.43 2.13 -15.32
CA SER A 111 -3.24 2.83 -14.04
C SER A 111 -1.90 3.55 -13.98
N MET A 112 -0.81 2.93 -14.47
CA MET A 112 0.51 3.57 -14.56
C MET A 112 0.50 4.75 -15.52
N ASP A 113 -0.14 4.61 -16.69
CA ASP A 113 -0.28 5.70 -17.67
C ASP A 113 -1.13 6.85 -17.13
N TYR A 114 -2.17 6.55 -16.36
CA TYR A 114 -2.95 7.56 -15.65
C TYR A 114 -2.11 8.28 -14.60
N CYS A 115 -1.31 7.55 -13.80
CA CYS A 115 -0.43 8.15 -12.80
C CYS A 115 0.66 9.03 -13.44
N LEU A 116 1.16 8.69 -14.63
CA LEU A 116 2.11 9.54 -15.37
C LEU A 116 1.49 10.91 -15.70
N LYS A 117 0.21 10.98 -16.05
CA LYS A 117 -0.48 12.25 -16.27
C LYS A 117 -0.54 13.11 -15.01
N ILE A 118 -0.79 12.48 -13.85
CA ILE A 118 -0.75 13.17 -12.55
C ILE A 118 0.66 13.70 -12.26
N ALA A 119 1.70 12.95 -12.63
CA ALA A 119 3.08 13.36 -12.42
C ALA A 119 3.49 14.62 -13.23
N GLU A 120 2.73 14.99 -14.25
CA GLU A 120 2.91 16.21 -15.04
C GLU A 120 2.26 17.44 -14.40
N GLU A 121 1.40 17.26 -13.39
CA GLU A 121 0.74 18.36 -12.69
C GLU A 121 1.71 19.11 -11.78
N LYS A 122 1.26 20.28 -11.30
CA LYS A 122 2.03 21.06 -10.32
C LYS A 122 1.93 20.37 -8.95
N PRO A 123 3.05 20.01 -8.31
CA PRO A 123 3.01 19.34 -7.01
C PRO A 123 2.47 20.27 -5.92
N TYR A 124 1.72 19.69 -4.99
CA TYR A 124 1.43 20.30 -3.70
C TYR A 124 2.72 20.47 -2.86
N PRO A 125 2.71 21.32 -1.81
CA PRO A 125 3.83 21.41 -0.89
C PRO A 125 4.23 20.03 -0.35
N ASP A 126 5.53 19.71 -0.45
CA ASP A 126 6.14 18.44 -0.01
C ASP A 126 5.64 17.17 -0.74
N GLU A 127 4.94 17.31 -1.87
CA GLU A 127 4.50 16.19 -2.70
C GLU A 127 5.58 15.75 -3.68
N ASN A 128 5.93 14.46 -3.64
CA ASN A 128 6.99 13.88 -4.46
C ASN A 128 6.44 13.26 -5.77
N LEU A 129 5.88 14.06 -6.67
CA LEU A 129 5.36 13.57 -7.97
C LEU A 129 6.44 12.88 -8.83
N ALA A 130 7.71 13.31 -8.73
CA ALA A 130 8.82 12.70 -9.47
C ALA A 130 9.03 11.21 -9.15
N SER A 131 8.66 10.77 -7.95
CA SER A 131 8.71 9.35 -7.57
C SER A 131 7.76 8.48 -8.39
N ILE A 132 6.68 9.04 -8.95
CA ILE A 132 5.75 8.29 -9.82
C ILE A 132 6.48 7.86 -11.10
N VAL A 133 7.16 8.78 -11.77
CA VAL A 133 7.92 8.49 -13.00
C VAL A 133 9.00 7.44 -12.71
N THR A 134 9.70 7.60 -11.59
CA THR A 134 10.71 6.64 -11.13
C THR A 134 10.11 5.24 -10.93
N ALA A 135 8.95 5.16 -10.28
CA ALA A 135 8.25 3.90 -10.02
C ALA A 135 7.74 3.24 -11.31
N VAL A 136 7.16 3.99 -12.26
CA VAL A 136 6.71 3.44 -13.54
C VAL A 136 7.88 2.84 -14.31
N ASN A 137 9.00 3.55 -14.40
CA ASN A 137 10.22 3.05 -15.05
C ASN A 137 10.78 1.79 -14.38
N ALA A 138 10.64 1.67 -13.05
CA ALA A 138 11.13 0.51 -12.31
C ALA A 138 10.20 -0.71 -12.40
N TYR A 139 8.88 -0.50 -12.40
CA TYR A 139 7.90 -1.58 -12.18
C TYR A 139 7.17 -2.02 -13.44
N ARG A 140 6.94 -1.14 -14.42
CA ARG A 140 6.29 -1.54 -15.70
C ARG A 140 7.03 -2.69 -16.39
N PRO A 141 8.37 -2.66 -16.55
CA PRO A 141 9.08 -3.77 -17.19
C PRO A 141 8.95 -5.10 -16.43
N GLN A 142 8.76 -5.06 -15.11
CA GLN A 142 8.58 -6.27 -14.30
C GLN A 142 7.22 -6.91 -14.55
N ILE A 143 6.17 -6.10 -14.69
CA ILE A 143 4.83 -6.59 -15.05
C ILE A 143 4.86 -7.15 -16.47
N GLU A 144 5.54 -6.49 -17.41
CA GLU A 144 5.69 -6.96 -18.80
C GLU A 144 6.39 -8.33 -18.85
N ALA A 145 7.47 -8.50 -18.08
CA ALA A 145 8.17 -9.78 -17.97
C ALA A 145 7.29 -10.89 -17.39
N ALA A 146 6.57 -10.61 -16.29
CA ALA A 146 5.66 -11.58 -15.68
C ALA A 146 4.49 -11.93 -16.61
N ARG A 147 3.93 -10.96 -17.34
CA ARG A 147 2.88 -11.21 -18.34
C ARG A 147 3.37 -12.07 -19.50
N ALA A 148 4.62 -11.89 -19.93
CA ALA A 148 5.23 -12.72 -20.95
C ALA A 148 5.39 -14.17 -20.47
N GLU A 149 5.82 -14.37 -19.21
CA GLU A 149 5.90 -15.70 -18.58
C GLU A 149 4.52 -16.38 -18.51
N LEU A 150 3.48 -15.65 -18.07
CA LEU A 150 2.10 -16.14 -18.06
C LEU A 150 1.65 -16.59 -19.45
N SER A 151 1.97 -15.80 -20.48
CA SER A 151 1.60 -16.12 -21.87
C SER A 151 2.27 -17.42 -22.35
N MET A 152 3.54 -17.64 -21.97
CA MET A 152 4.23 -18.90 -22.26
C MET A 152 3.60 -20.10 -21.53
N LYS A 153 3.22 -19.91 -20.25
CA LYS A 153 2.53 -20.93 -19.46
C LYS A 153 1.16 -21.30 -20.06
N LEU A 154 0.41 -20.33 -20.56
CA LEU A 154 -0.88 -20.56 -21.20
C LEU A 154 -0.76 -21.37 -22.50
N VAL A 155 0.27 -21.11 -23.32
CA VAL A 155 0.52 -21.87 -24.55
C VAL A 155 0.96 -23.31 -24.24
N ALA A 156 1.70 -23.54 -23.15
CA ALA A 156 2.14 -24.88 -22.76
C ALA A 156 1.01 -25.79 -22.24
N VAL A 157 -0.12 -25.22 -21.82
CA VAL A 157 -1.28 -25.94 -21.26
C VAL A 157 -2.39 -26.15 -22.31
N ALA A 158 -2.31 -25.46 -23.46
CA ALA A 158 -3.23 -25.60 -24.60
C ALA A 158 -2.82 -26.73 -25.54
#